data_AF-A0A059BHB5-F1
#
_entry.id   AF-A0A059BHB5-F1
#
_cell.length_a   1.000
_cell.length_b   1.000
_cell.length_c   1.000
_cell.angle_alpha   90.00
_cell.angle_beta   90.00
_cell.angle_gamma   90.00
#
_symmetry.space_group_name_H-M   'P 1'
#
loop_
_entity.id
_entity.type
_entity.pdbx_description
1 polymer ?
#
loop_
_entity_poly.entity_id
_entity_poly.type
_entity_poly.pdbx_seq_one_letter_code
_entity_poly.pdbx_strand_id
1 'polypeptide(L)'
;MEDQCSPFSWEFCYQEEGMEELRQAFLYATLELQSTIASAKEDITRRELEIIQIKDLLTRTMKERDESQSRCKELQLEKLILRQQLSRIVQPKLVAAPSPHKTSSSDDEAMLVSSRKPLPPQGKLLQAVMEAGPLLQTLLLAGPLPQWGAPTTTT
;
A
#
# COMPACT_ATOMS: atom_id res chain seq x y z
N MET A 1 16.48 -22.80 -99.90
CA MET A 1 15.53 -23.28 -98.89
C MET A 1 14.98 -22.03 -98.24
N GLU A 2 13.83 -21.60 -98.69
CA GLU A 2 13.14 -20.44 -98.14
C GLU A 2 12.29 -20.97 -96.99
N ASP A 3 12.85 -20.95 -95.79
CA ASP A 3 12.11 -21.25 -94.57
C ASP A 3 11.05 -20.15 -94.40
N GLN A 4 9.83 -20.47 -94.81
CA GLN A 4 8.65 -19.66 -94.55
C GLN A 4 8.47 -19.60 -93.03
N CYS A 5 9.05 -18.58 -92.42
CA CYS A 5 8.75 -18.21 -91.05
C CYS A 5 7.30 -17.72 -91.04
N SER A 6 6.38 -18.62 -90.67
CA SER A 6 4.97 -18.28 -90.49
C SER A 6 4.88 -17.11 -89.50
N PRO A 7 4.24 -15.98 -89.87
CA PRO A 7 4.10 -14.81 -89.01
C PRO A 7 3.50 -15.13 -87.62
N PHE A 8 2.72 -16.20 -87.54
CA PHE A 8 2.11 -16.71 -86.31
C PHE A 8 3.09 -17.32 -85.29
N SER A 9 4.32 -17.69 -85.69
CA SER A 9 5.29 -18.28 -84.77
C SER A 9 5.93 -17.27 -83.84
N TRP A 10 6.03 -16.00 -84.25
CA TRP A 10 6.69 -14.95 -83.45
C TRP A 10 5.76 -14.39 -82.37
N GLU A 11 4.45 -14.30 -82.64
CA GLU A 11 3.44 -13.90 -81.66
C GLU A 11 3.41 -14.83 -80.44
N PHE A 12 3.66 -16.13 -80.65
CA PHE A 12 3.72 -17.12 -79.57
C PHE A 12 4.96 -16.94 -78.67
N CYS A 13 6.14 -16.61 -79.23
CA CYS A 13 7.35 -16.40 -78.43
C CYS A 13 7.25 -15.16 -77.52
N TYR A 14 6.73 -14.04 -78.02
CA TYR A 14 6.53 -12.84 -77.19
C TYR A 14 5.45 -13.02 -76.12
N GLN A 15 4.42 -13.82 -76.41
CA GLN A 15 3.37 -14.13 -75.46
C GLN A 15 3.85 -15.02 -74.31
N GLU A 16 4.78 -15.94 -74.58
CA GLU A 16 5.37 -16.82 -73.57
C GLU A 16 6.32 -16.06 -72.63
N GLU A 17 7.13 -15.14 -73.15
CA GLU A 17 8.07 -14.33 -72.36
C GLU A 17 7.34 -13.40 -71.38
N GLY A 18 6.31 -12.67 -71.84
CA GLY A 18 5.48 -11.84 -70.95
C GLY A 18 4.64 -12.66 -69.95
N MET A 19 4.29 -13.91 -70.31
CA MET A 19 3.62 -14.83 -69.40
C MET A 19 4.57 -15.33 -68.30
N GLU A 20 5.85 -15.55 -68.62
CA GLU A 20 6.85 -15.96 -67.64
C GLU A 20 7.20 -14.84 -66.67
N GLU A 21 7.31 -13.60 -67.16
CA GLU A 21 7.42 -12.41 -66.32
C GLU A 21 6.24 -12.27 -65.36
N LEU A 22 5.02 -12.50 -65.84
CA LEU A 22 3.82 -12.50 -65.01
C LEU A 22 3.82 -13.63 -63.98
N ARG A 23 4.25 -14.85 -64.35
CA ARG A 23 4.41 -15.96 -63.41
C ARG A 23 5.41 -15.62 -62.32
N GLN A 24 6.55 -15.04 -62.71
CA GLN A 24 7.59 -14.64 -61.78
C GLN A 24 7.10 -13.53 -60.83
N ALA A 25 6.43 -12.51 -61.37
CA ALA A 25 5.84 -11.44 -60.58
C ALA A 25 4.77 -11.98 -59.61
N PHE A 26 3.93 -12.93 -60.06
CA PHE A 26 2.92 -13.56 -59.22
C PHE A 26 3.54 -14.39 -58.09
N LEU A 27 4.61 -15.15 -58.38
CA LEU A 27 5.36 -15.90 -57.37
C LEU A 27 5.99 -14.96 -56.33
N TYR A 28 6.65 -13.89 -56.77
CA TYR A 28 7.23 -12.90 -55.85
C TYR A 28 6.16 -12.23 -54.98
N ALA A 29 5.08 -11.73 -55.59
CA ALA A 29 3.98 -11.12 -54.86
C ALA A 29 3.38 -12.10 -53.83
N THR A 30 3.25 -13.39 -54.19
CA THR A 30 2.76 -14.41 -53.27
C THR A 30 3.71 -14.62 -52.09
N LEU A 31 5.02 -14.70 -52.35
CA LEU A 31 6.02 -14.85 -51.29
C LEU A 31 6.08 -13.63 -50.35
N GLU A 32 5.99 -12.42 -50.90
CA GLU A 32 5.90 -11.19 -50.11
C GLU A 32 4.64 -11.18 -49.23
N LEU A 33 3.48 -11.52 -49.80
CA LEU A 33 2.24 -11.64 -49.03
C LEU A 33 2.34 -12.72 -47.94
N GLN A 34 2.90 -13.88 -48.24
CA GLN A 34 3.10 -14.93 -47.24
C GLN A 34 4.03 -14.47 -46.11
N SER A 35 5.11 -13.75 -46.43
CA SER A 35 6.03 -13.17 -45.45
C SER A 35 5.34 -12.15 -44.55
N THR A 36 4.55 -11.23 -45.12
CA THR A 36 3.79 -10.25 -44.33
C THR A 36 2.73 -10.90 -43.45
N ILE A 37 2.04 -11.95 -43.93
CA ILE A 37 1.08 -12.73 -43.13
C ILE A 37 1.78 -13.43 -41.98
N ALA A 38 2.95 -14.04 -42.22
CA ALA A 38 3.72 -14.71 -41.18
C ALA A 38 4.19 -13.72 -40.10
N SER A 39 4.76 -12.59 -40.51
CA SER A 39 5.19 -11.52 -39.61
C SER A 39 4.01 -10.95 -38.80
N ALA A 40 2.87 -10.67 -39.43
CA ALA A 40 1.67 -10.20 -38.73
C ALA A 40 1.18 -11.20 -37.68
N LYS A 41 1.26 -12.51 -37.97
CA LYS A 41 0.88 -13.56 -37.01
C LYS A 41 1.82 -13.60 -35.80
N GLU A 42 3.13 -13.50 -35.99
CA GLU A 42 4.10 -13.42 -34.88
C GLU A 42 3.88 -12.18 -34.01
N ASP A 43 3.51 -11.07 -34.65
CA ASP A 43 3.22 -9.81 -33.97
C ASP A 43 1.94 -9.85 -33.14
N ILE A 44 0.93 -10.60 -33.60
CA ILE A 44 -0.30 -10.86 -32.85
C ILE A 44 0.03 -11.73 -31.63
N THR A 45 0.73 -12.85 -31.80
CA THR A 45 1.04 -13.76 -30.68
C THR A 45 1.92 -13.09 -29.64
N ARG A 46 2.88 -12.25 -30.04
CA ARG A 46 3.67 -11.42 -29.13
C ARG A 46 2.79 -10.51 -28.28
N ARG A 47 1.85 -9.78 -28.91
CA ARG A 47 0.92 -8.88 -28.19
C ARG A 47 -0.04 -9.65 -27.28
N GLU A 48 -0.49 -10.83 -27.68
CA GLU A 48 -1.30 -11.71 -26.83
C GLU A 48 -0.55 -12.08 -25.54
N LEU A 49 0.73 -12.40 -25.63
CA LEU A 49 1.58 -12.67 -24.45
C LEU A 49 1.77 -11.44 -23.57
N GLU A 50 2.00 -10.26 -24.15
CA GLU A 50 2.09 -9.00 -23.40
C GLU A 50 0.78 -8.70 -22.65
N ILE A 51 -0.37 -8.92 -23.27
CA ILE A 51 -1.69 -8.75 -22.63
C ILE A 51 -1.83 -9.71 -21.44
N ILE A 52 -1.43 -10.97 -21.59
CA ILE A 52 -1.44 -11.94 -20.48
C ILE A 52 -0.55 -11.45 -19.33
N GLN A 53 0.67 -11.03 -19.63
CA GLN A 53 1.61 -10.53 -18.63
C GLN A 53 1.05 -9.30 -17.88
N ILE A 54 0.50 -8.33 -18.60
CA ILE A 54 -0.09 -7.13 -18.02
C ILE A 54 -1.28 -7.50 -17.13
N LYS A 55 -2.14 -8.43 -17.58
CA LYS A 55 -3.27 -8.92 -16.79
C LYS A 55 -2.82 -9.59 -15.50
N ASP A 56 -1.77 -10.40 -15.54
CA ASP A 56 -1.22 -11.06 -14.35
C ASP A 56 -0.60 -10.06 -13.38
N LEU A 57 0.10 -9.04 -13.89
CA LEU A 57 0.63 -7.96 -13.07
C LEU A 57 -0.50 -7.18 -12.40
N LEU A 58 -1.51 -6.77 -13.17
CA LEU A 58 -2.68 -6.05 -12.66
C LEU A 58 -3.41 -6.86 -11.58
N THR A 59 -3.62 -8.16 -11.81
CA THR A 59 -4.28 -9.06 -10.86
C THR A 59 -3.49 -9.14 -9.55
N ARG A 60 -2.17 -9.30 -9.62
CA ARG A 60 -1.30 -9.30 -8.42
C ARG A 60 -1.34 -7.97 -7.68
N THR A 61 -1.20 -6.85 -8.39
CA THR A 61 -1.26 -5.51 -7.79
C THR A 61 -2.62 -5.23 -7.14
N MET A 62 -3.72 -5.67 -7.75
CA MET A 62 -5.05 -5.57 -7.15
C MET A 62 -5.15 -6.40 -5.87
N LYS A 63 -4.66 -7.64 -5.88
CA LYS A 63 -4.65 -8.50 -4.69
C LYS A 63 -3.86 -7.88 -3.54
N GLU A 64 -2.65 -7.40 -3.80
CA GLU A 64 -1.82 -6.72 -2.79
C GLU A 64 -2.50 -5.47 -2.22
N ARG A 65 -3.14 -4.69 -3.08
CA ARG A 65 -3.95 -3.54 -2.66
C ARG A 65 -5.08 -3.99 -1.74
N ASP A 66 -5.86 -4.99 -2.13
CA ASP A 66 -7.02 -5.45 -1.37
C ASP A 66 -6.60 -6.03 -0.01
N GLU A 67 -5.50 -6.78 0.04
CA GLU A 67 -4.90 -7.27 1.29
C GLU A 67 -4.47 -6.12 2.21
N SER A 68 -3.79 -5.11 1.67
CA SER A 68 -3.38 -3.93 2.47
C SER A 68 -4.59 -3.12 2.96
N GLN A 69 -5.65 -2.99 2.15
CA GLN A 69 -6.89 -2.36 2.55
C GLN A 69 -7.59 -3.14 3.66
N SER A 70 -7.62 -4.47 3.57
CA SER A 70 -8.19 -5.34 4.61
C SER A 70 -7.44 -5.15 5.93
N ARG A 71 -6.10 -5.19 5.90
CA ARG A 71 -5.26 -4.95 7.09
C ARG A 71 -5.48 -3.56 7.69
N CYS A 72 -5.62 -2.53 6.85
CA CYS A 72 -5.88 -1.16 7.31
C CYS A 72 -7.24 -1.06 8.04
N LYS A 73 -8.29 -1.66 7.49
CA LYS A 73 -9.62 -1.70 8.12
C LYS A 73 -9.58 -2.45 9.47
N GLU A 74 -8.85 -3.56 9.54
CA GLU A 74 -8.65 -4.32 10.77
C GLU A 74 -7.95 -3.47 11.85
N LEU A 75 -6.83 -2.84 11.52
CA LEU A 75 -6.12 -1.95 12.44
C LEU A 75 -6.96 -0.74 12.88
N GLN A 76 -7.81 -0.21 11.99
CA GLN A 76 -8.75 0.86 12.36
C GLN A 76 -9.78 0.39 13.39
N LEU A 77 -10.31 -0.83 13.23
CA LEU A 77 -11.24 -1.43 14.19
C LEU A 77 -10.55 -1.70 15.53
N GLU A 78 -9.36 -2.29 15.53
CA GLU A 78 -8.56 -2.52 16.73
C GLU A 78 -8.29 -1.21 17.48
N LYS A 79 -7.88 -0.17 16.76
CA LYS A 79 -7.66 1.16 17.32
C LYS A 79 -8.92 1.77 17.94
N LEU A 80 -10.11 1.53 17.38
CA LEU A 80 -11.38 1.95 18.00
C LEU A 80 -11.69 1.17 19.28
N ILE A 81 -11.47 -0.15 19.27
CA ILE A 81 -11.68 -1.01 20.44
C ILE A 81 -10.75 -0.58 21.59
N LEU A 82 -9.46 -0.36 21.31
CA LEU A 82 -8.49 0.09 22.30
C LEU A 82 -8.88 1.45 22.89
N ARG A 83 -9.35 2.39 22.06
CA ARG A 83 -9.89 3.68 22.56
C ARG A 83 -11.09 3.48 23.47
N GLN A 84 -12.03 2.60 23.11
CA GLN A 84 -13.19 2.31 23.96
C GLN A 84 -12.77 1.67 25.29
N GLN A 85 -11.83 0.73 25.28
CA GLN A 85 -11.31 0.11 26.50
C GLN A 85 -10.64 1.15 27.41
N LEU A 86 -9.80 2.03 26.85
CA LEU A 86 -9.18 3.12 27.60
C LEU A 86 -10.25 4.04 28.23
N SER A 87 -11.30 4.38 27.47
CA SER A 87 -12.41 5.21 28.00
C SER A 87 -13.18 4.54 29.15
N ARG A 88 -13.27 3.20 29.18
CA ARG A 88 -13.89 2.45 30.29
C ARG A 88 -12.99 2.44 31.54
N ILE A 89 -11.67 2.34 31.37
CA ILE A 89 -10.71 2.39 32.49
C ILE A 89 -10.68 3.80 33.12
N VAL A 90 -10.99 4.84 32.35
CA VAL A 90 -10.96 6.26 32.78
C VAL A 90 -12.24 6.72 33.51
N GLN A 91 -13.36 5.97 33.50
CA GLN A 91 -14.54 6.37 34.29
C GLN A 91 -14.38 5.97 35.78
N PRO A 92 -14.38 6.92 36.74
CA PRO A 92 -14.50 6.59 38.14
C PRO A 92 -15.96 6.25 38.45
N LYS A 93 -16.15 5.06 39.00
CA LYS A 93 -17.36 4.64 39.71
C LYS A 93 -17.66 5.68 40.82
N LEU A 94 -18.58 6.60 40.55
CA LEU A 94 -18.99 7.71 41.43
C LEU A 94 -20.47 7.59 41.76
N VAL A 95 -20.88 6.54 42.49
CA VAL A 95 -22.18 6.54 43.20
C VAL A 95 -22.05 5.70 44.46
N ALA A 96 -21.87 6.38 45.59
CA ALA A 96 -22.50 6.11 46.89
C ALA A 96 -21.72 6.83 47.99
N ALA A 97 -22.10 8.07 48.27
CA ALA A 97 -21.83 8.70 49.56
C ALA A 97 -23.18 9.11 50.17
N PRO A 98 -23.48 8.68 51.41
CA PRO A 98 -24.27 9.47 52.33
C PRO A 98 -23.35 10.39 53.12
N SER A 99 -23.80 11.63 53.23
CA SER A 99 -23.15 12.78 53.85
C SER A 99 -23.39 12.80 55.39
N PRO A 100 -23.16 13.89 56.16
CA PRO A 100 -22.20 13.91 57.26
C PRO A 100 -22.83 14.30 58.61
N HIS A 101 -22.59 13.57 59.70
CA HIS A 101 -23.00 14.07 61.02
C HIS A 101 -21.91 13.91 62.08
N LYS A 102 -21.67 15.05 62.74
CA LYS A 102 -20.72 15.41 63.79
C LYS A 102 -20.66 14.45 64.97
N THR A 103 -19.47 14.35 65.56
CA THR A 103 -19.06 14.51 66.98
C THR A 103 -17.69 13.85 67.11
N SER A 104 -16.70 14.23 67.90
CA SER A 104 -16.46 15.28 68.89
C SER A 104 -15.00 15.04 69.32
N SER A 105 -14.31 16.12 69.69
CA SER A 105 -13.20 16.13 70.66
C SER A 105 -11.79 15.70 70.23
N SER A 106 -10.89 16.64 70.57
CA SER A 106 -9.55 16.49 71.10
C SER A 106 -8.41 16.83 70.15
N ASP A 107 -7.74 17.91 70.56
CA ASP A 107 -6.55 18.51 69.99
C ASP A 107 -5.41 17.49 69.88
N ASP A 108 -4.65 17.56 68.79
CA ASP A 108 -3.19 17.45 68.83
C ASP A 108 -2.56 17.96 67.52
N GLU A 109 -1.58 18.83 67.72
CA GLU A 109 -0.57 19.31 66.79
C GLU A 109 0.07 18.19 65.96
N ALA A 110 0.03 18.28 64.63
CA ALA A 110 1.15 17.93 63.75
C ALA A 110 0.79 18.18 62.28
N MET A 111 1.52 19.12 61.67
CA MET A 111 2.13 18.94 60.36
C MET A 111 1.18 18.46 59.25
N LEU A 112 0.65 19.42 58.49
CA LEU A 112 0.08 19.18 57.16
C LEU A 112 1.23 18.78 56.23
N VAL A 113 1.70 17.55 56.41
CA VAL A 113 2.58 16.82 55.53
C VAL A 113 1.81 16.72 54.23
N SER A 114 2.11 17.68 53.35
CA SER A 114 2.10 17.44 51.93
C SER A 114 2.70 16.05 51.75
N SER A 115 1.84 15.04 51.55
CA SER A 115 2.25 13.68 51.22
C SER A 115 2.79 13.76 49.80
N ARG A 116 3.93 14.43 49.65
CA ARG A 116 4.73 14.50 48.45
C ARG A 116 5.18 13.07 48.26
N LYS A 117 4.51 12.37 47.36
CA LYS A 117 5.04 11.13 46.80
C LYS A 117 6.52 11.39 46.49
N PRO A 118 7.44 10.56 47.00
CA PRO A 118 8.86 10.81 46.86
C PRO A 118 9.18 11.02 45.38
N LEU A 119 10.04 12.00 45.08
CA LEU A 119 10.47 12.21 43.69
C LEU A 119 11.07 10.89 43.19
N PRO A 120 10.72 10.47 41.97
CA PRO A 120 11.23 9.22 41.44
C PRO A 120 12.75 9.29 41.32
N PRO A 121 13.46 8.18 41.62
CA PRO A 121 14.90 8.14 41.48
C PRO A 121 15.30 8.44 40.03
N GLN A 122 16.47 9.05 39.86
CA GLN A 122 16.97 9.53 38.57
C GLN A 122 16.93 8.38 37.53
N GLY A 123 16.27 8.61 36.40
CA GLY A 123 16.08 7.61 35.35
C GLY A 123 14.83 6.72 35.46
N LYS A 124 14.05 6.78 36.55
CA LYS A 124 12.82 5.96 36.72
C LYS A 124 11.52 6.76 36.60
N LEU A 125 11.56 7.93 35.96
CA LEU A 125 10.38 8.79 35.79
C LEU A 125 9.25 8.07 35.07
N LEU A 126 9.53 7.36 33.97
CA LEU A 126 8.51 6.64 33.20
C LEU A 126 7.83 5.56 34.04
N GLN A 127 8.60 4.78 34.81
CA GLN A 127 8.06 3.75 35.70
C GLN A 127 7.17 4.36 36.78
N ALA A 128 7.60 5.46 37.40
CA ALA A 128 6.79 6.16 38.40
C ALA A 128 5.51 6.77 37.81
N VAL A 129 5.55 7.25 36.57
CA VAL A 129 4.36 7.73 35.84
C VAL A 129 3.40 6.58 35.52
N MET A 130 3.93 5.43 35.11
CA MET A 130 3.14 4.21 34.88
C MET A 130 2.48 3.71 36.18
N GLU A 131 3.22 3.72 37.30
CA GLU A 131 2.72 3.33 38.63
C GLU A 131 1.74 4.35 39.22
N ALA A 132 1.89 5.64 38.90
CA ALA A 132 1.02 6.72 39.36
C ALA A 132 -0.37 6.73 38.69
N GLY A 133 -0.62 5.86 37.70
CA GLY A 133 -1.93 5.63 37.10
C GLY A 133 -2.42 6.80 36.24
N PRO A 134 -3.52 7.51 36.62
CA PRO A 134 -4.22 8.52 35.80
C PRO A 134 -3.33 9.61 35.17
N LEU A 135 -2.12 9.84 35.68
CA LEU A 135 -1.14 10.75 35.09
C LEU A 135 -0.67 10.31 33.70
N LEU A 136 -0.46 9.01 33.46
CA LEU A 136 -0.05 8.48 32.16
C LEU A 136 -1.12 8.71 31.09
N GLN A 137 -2.40 8.56 31.46
CA GLN A 137 -3.52 8.78 30.56
C GLN A 137 -3.60 10.26 30.15
N THR A 138 -3.45 11.18 31.09
CA THR A 138 -3.41 12.62 30.81
C THR A 138 -2.25 12.97 29.87
N LEU A 139 -1.08 12.38 30.07
CA LEU A 139 0.08 12.58 29.20
C LEU A 139 -0.15 12.07 27.77
N LEU A 140 -0.81 10.91 27.62
CA LEU A 140 -1.13 10.35 26.30
C LEU A 140 -2.18 11.18 25.53
N LEU A 141 -3.08 11.87 26.24
CA LEU A 141 -4.10 12.77 25.66
C LEU A 141 -3.55 14.17 25.36
N ALA A 142 -2.53 14.63 26.08
CA ALA A 142 -2.01 16.01 26.02
C ALA A 142 -1.18 16.34 24.75
N GLY A 143 -0.84 15.35 23.91
CA GLY A 143 -0.01 15.55 22.72
C GLY A 143 1.50 15.41 23.02
N PRO A 144 2.39 15.86 22.10
CA PRO A 144 3.84 15.72 22.29
C PRO A 144 4.31 16.40 23.57
N LEU A 145 5.00 15.62 24.41
CA LEU A 145 5.54 16.03 25.70
C LEU A 145 6.47 17.26 25.55
N PRO A 146 6.43 18.22 26.49
CA PRO A 146 7.40 19.32 26.51
C PRO A 146 8.82 18.75 26.63
N GLN A 147 9.79 19.39 25.99
CA GLN A 147 11.20 19.05 26.16
C GLN A 147 11.70 19.68 27.47
N TRP A 148 11.60 18.93 28.57
CA TRP A 148 12.12 19.36 29.87
C TRP A 148 13.65 19.23 29.88
N GLY A 149 14.37 20.36 29.80
CA GLY A 149 15.82 20.41 29.99
C GLY A 149 16.20 20.27 31.46
N ALA A 150 17.35 19.64 31.75
CA ALA A 150 17.88 19.58 33.11
C ALA A 150 18.29 20.99 33.57
N PRO A 151 18.03 21.40 34.83
CA PRO A 151 18.58 22.65 35.34
C PRO A 151 20.11 22.51 35.34
N THR A 152 20.80 23.33 34.55
CA THR A 152 22.27 23.38 34.59
C THR A 152 22.68 23.81 35.98
N THR A 153 23.33 22.92 36.73
CA THR A 153 23.99 23.26 37.98
C THR A 153 25.19 24.12 37.65
N THR A 154 25.00 25.44 37.65
CA THR A 154 26.11 26.40 37.63
C THR A 154 26.67 26.42 39.05
N THR A 155 27.86 25.85 39.21
CA THR A 155 28.70 25.94 40.42
C THR A 155 29.23 27.36 40.59
#